data_AF-A0A6A7AJH5-F1
#
_entry.id   AF-A0A6A7AJH5-F1
#
_cell.length_a   1.000
_cell.length_b   1.000
_cell.length_c   1.000
_cell.angle_alpha   90.00
_cell.angle_beta   90.00
_cell.angle_gamma   90.00
#
_symmetry.space_group_name_H-M   'P 1'
#
loop_
_entity.id
_entity.type
_entity.pdbx_description
1 polymer ?
#
loop_
_entity_poly.entity_id
_entity_poly.type
_entity_poly.pdbx_seq_one_letter_code
_entity_poly.pdbx_strand_id
1 'polypeptide(L)'
;MSLWREITHTFHELSEVYYLSIPTWLAIGATLQLISLACLPARLSASTPVLYLVGCVTRTITSPRRVFETSSRSVKRGRWTAELPAPNAEDKSDGLVIPLGPLAPGNDDIGRPFDAMWAEAETNRNKWGFLGQSGTLHDTTDSEGVTMTWLSYWKDLNGLQRVCYFGTPQRWYACVR
;
A
#
# COMPACT_ATOMS: atom_id res chain seq x y z
N MET A 1 25.08 -2.69 11.26
CA MET A 1 23.60 -2.64 11.03
C MET A 1 23.22 -2.46 9.56
N SER A 2 24.19 -2.25 8.64
CA SER A 2 23.96 -2.15 7.17
C SER A 2 23.81 -3.51 6.48
N LEU A 3 24.65 -4.49 6.83
CA LEU A 3 24.65 -5.83 6.22
C LEU A 3 23.27 -6.53 6.29
N TRP A 4 22.58 -6.41 7.42
CA TRP A 4 21.24 -6.98 7.60
C TRP A 4 20.20 -6.36 6.67
N ARG A 5 20.32 -5.07 6.37
CA ARG A 5 19.41 -4.37 5.47
C ARG A 5 19.62 -4.81 4.02
N GLU A 6 20.88 -5.01 3.65
CA GLU A 6 21.29 -5.45 2.32
C GLU A 6 20.83 -6.89 2.06
N ILE A 7 21.02 -7.78 3.03
CA ILE A 7 20.50 -9.16 2.97
C ILE A 7 18.98 -9.16 2.79
N THR A 8 18.23 -8.37 3.57
CA THR A 8 16.77 -8.33 3.44
C THR A 8 16.30 -7.77 2.09
N HIS A 9 17.06 -6.85 1.49
CA HIS A 9 16.74 -6.27 0.19
C HIS A 9 16.97 -7.28 -0.93
N THR A 10 18.13 -7.94 -0.93
CA THR A 10 18.46 -9.00 -1.89
C THR A 10 17.48 -10.18 -1.78
N PHE A 11 17.05 -10.50 -0.56
CA PHE A 11 16.07 -11.58 -0.34
C PHE A 11 14.68 -11.22 -0.86
N HIS A 12 14.27 -9.95 -0.70
CA HIS A 12 13.02 -9.46 -1.24
C HIS A 12 13.01 -9.51 -2.77
N GLU A 13 14.09 -9.04 -3.41
CA GLU A 13 14.24 -9.12 -4.87
C GLU A 13 14.27 -10.57 -5.38
N LEU A 14 14.96 -11.47 -4.68
CA LEU A 14 14.98 -12.90 -5.05
C LEU A 14 13.61 -13.56 -4.89
N SER A 15 12.83 -13.19 -3.87
CA SER A 15 11.47 -13.69 -3.67
C SER A 15 10.48 -13.17 -4.71
N GLU A 16 10.77 -12.01 -5.31
CA GLU A 16 9.94 -11.36 -6.31
C GLU A 16 10.23 -11.90 -7.72
N VAL A 17 11.49 -12.26 -8.00
CA VAL A 17 11.91 -12.86 -9.28
C VAL A 17 11.62 -14.36 -9.37
N TYR A 18 11.74 -15.09 -8.25
CA TYR A 18 11.42 -16.51 -8.20
C TYR A 18 10.17 -16.74 -7.35
N TYR A 19 9.07 -17.11 -7.99
CA TYR A 19 7.87 -17.66 -7.36
C TYR A 19 8.19 -19.02 -6.72
N LEU A 20 9.03 -19.06 -5.67
CA LEU A 20 9.21 -20.24 -4.86
C LEU A 20 7.86 -20.52 -4.21
N SER A 21 7.21 -21.57 -4.71
CA SER A 21 5.96 -22.06 -4.15
C SER A 21 6.10 -22.26 -2.63
N ILE A 22 5.02 -22.05 -1.88
CA ILE A 22 4.95 -22.27 -0.44
C ILE A 22 5.64 -23.59 0.02
N PRO A 23 5.48 -24.74 -0.67
CA PRO A 23 6.16 -25.98 -0.24
C PRO A 23 7.69 -25.90 -0.33
N THR A 24 8.26 -25.14 -1.26
CA THR A 24 9.71 -24.94 -1.36
C THR A 24 10.27 -24.21 -0.14
N TRP A 25 9.56 -23.18 0.34
CA TRP A 25 9.91 -22.47 1.56
C TRP A 25 9.84 -23.36 2.80
N LEU A 26 8.80 -24.20 2.87
CA LEU A 26 8.68 -25.19 3.94
C LEU A 26 9.81 -26.21 3.90
N ALA A 27 10.22 -26.67 2.72
CA ALA A 27 11.35 -27.59 2.57
C ALA A 27 12.68 -26.96 3.02
N ILE A 28 12.93 -25.69 2.66
CA ILE A 28 14.11 -24.95 3.13
C ILE A 28 14.08 -24.80 4.66
N GLY A 29 12.93 -24.44 5.24
CA GLY A 29 12.78 -24.34 6.70
C GLY A 29 13.04 -25.68 7.40
N ALA A 30 12.48 -26.77 6.88
CA ALA A 30 12.64 -28.11 7.44
C ALA A 30 14.08 -28.62 7.36
N THR A 31 14.76 -28.40 6.23
CA THR A 31 16.18 -28.78 6.07
C THR A 31 17.08 -28.01 7.03
N LEU A 32 16.84 -26.70 7.20
CA LEU A 32 17.59 -25.89 8.17
C LEU A 32 17.36 -26.37 9.61
N GLN A 33 16.13 -26.80 9.94
CA GLN A 33 15.79 -27.37 11.23
C GLN A 33 16.47 -28.72 11.47
N LEU A 34 16.56 -29.58 10.45
CA LEU A 34 17.28 -30.85 10.53
C LEU A 34 18.79 -30.65 10.73
N ILE A 35 19.39 -29.68 10.02
CA ILE A 35 20.80 -29.31 10.22
C ILE A 35 21.02 -28.78 11.64
N SER A 36 20.11 -27.96 12.16
CA SER A 36 20.18 -27.47 13.54
C SER A 36 20.11 -28.62 14.56
N LEU A 37 19.24 -29.62 14.35
CA LEU A 37 19.13 -30.80 15.21
C LEU A 37 20.38 -31.69 15.16
N ALA A 38 21.05 -31.74 14.00
CA ALA A 38 22.29 -32.50 13.85
C ALA A 38 23.49 -31.85 14.55
N CYS A 39 23.52 -30.51 14.63
CA CYS A 39 24.67 -29.77 15.18
C CYS A 39 24.49 -29.29 16.63
N LEU A 40 23.26 -29.16 17.15
CA LEU A 40 22.98 -28.61 18.48
C LEU A 40 22.24 -29.60 19.40
N PRO A 41 22.39 -29.48 20.73
CA PRO A 41 21.57 -30.22 21.68
C PRO A 41 20.09 -29.95 21.41
N ALA A 42 19.26 -31.00 21.42
CA ALA A 42 17.84 -30.93 21.03
C ALA A 42 17.04 -29.81 21.71
N ARG A 43 17.41 -29.43 22.95
CA ARG A 43 16.78 -28.34 23.70
C ARG A 43 17.02 -26.96 23.07
N LEU A 44 18.23 -26.71 22.56
CA LEU A 44 18.59 -25.45 21.92
C LEU A 44 18.04 -25.36 20.49
N SER A 45 18.07 -26.48 19.76
CA SER A 45 17.54 -26.54 18.39
C SER A 45 16.05 -26.21 18.35
N ALA A 46 15.25 -26.78 19.27
CA ALA A 46 13.82 -26.47 19.34
C ALA A 46 13.51 -25.03 19.78
N SER A 47 14.36 -24.44 20.64
CA SER A 47 14.13 -23.06 21.13
C SER A 47 14.30 -21.99 20.04
N THR A 48 15.17 -22.24 19.05
CA THR A 48 15.52 -21.27 18.00
C THR A 48 14.33 -20.86 17.11
N PRO A 49 13.58 -21.80 16.47
CA PRO A 49 12.42 -21.43 15.65
C PRO A 49 11.29 -20.85 16.50
N VAL A 50 11.12 -21.31 17.74
CA VAL A 50 10.09 -20.79 18.66
C VAL A 50 10.38 -19.33 19.02
N LEU A 51 11.61 -19.00 19.40
CA LEU A 51 12.01 -17.63 19.69
C LEU A 51 11.88 -16.72 18.47
N TYR A 52 12.22 -17.23 17.28
CA TYR A 52 12.04 -16.50 16.03
C TYR A 52 10.56 -16.19 15.76
N LEU A 53 9.67 -17.18 15.91
CA LEU A 53 8.22 -17.00 15.73
C LEU A 53 7.65 -16.00 16.74
N VAL A 54 8.04 -16.09 18.00
CA VAL A 54 7.65 -15.10 19.04
C VAL A 54 8.15 -13.70 18.66
N GLY A 55 9.37 -13.58 18.14
CA GLY A 55 9.92 -12.33 17.62
C GLY A 55 9.11 -11.76 16.45
N CYS A 56 8.71 -12.60 15.50
CA CYS A 56 7.86 -12.20 14.38
C CYS A 56 6.48 -11.74 14.87
N VAL A 57 5.83 -12.49 15.76
CA VAL A 57 4.52 -12.13 16.33
C VAL A 57 4.59 -10.81 17.08
N THR A 58 5.58 -10.64 17.96
CA THR A 58 5.76 -9.39 18.71
C THR A 58 6.05 -8.21 17.79
N ARG A 59 6.83 -8.40 16.72
CA ARG A 59 7.08 -7.38 15.70
C ARG A 59 5.79 -7.02 14.94
N THR A 60 4.98 -8.01 14.56
CA THR A 60 3.69 -7.77 13.90
C THR A 60 2.69 -7.08 14.80
N ILE A 61 2.66 -7.38 16.10
CA ILE A 61 1.77 -6.70 17.06
C ILE A 61 2.22 -5.25 17.32
N THR A 62 3.52 -5.00 17.34
CA THR A 62 4.09 -3.68 17.66
C THR A 62 4.20 -2.76 16.45
N SER A 63 4.33 -3.30 15.24
CA SER A 63 4.41 -2.53 13.98
C SER A 63 3.21 -1.61 13.72
N PRO A 64 1.94 -2.07 13.81
CA PRO A 64 0.78 -1.20 13.56
C PRO A 64 0.68 -0.06 14.58
N ARG A 65 1.13 -0.26 15.82
CA ARG A 65 1.10 0.80 16.84
C ARG A 65 1.90 2.04 16.43
N ARG A 66 3.01 1.87 15.68
CA ARG A 66 3.82 3.00 15.20
C ARG A 66 3.17 3.78 14.05
N VAL A 67 2.40 3.10 13.19
CA VAL A 67 1.70 3.75 12.07
C VAL A 67 0.58 4.66 12.58
N PHE A 68 -0.09 4.27 13.66
CA PHE A 68 -1.14 5.10 14.27
C PHE A 68 -0.60 6.24 15.15
N GLU A 69 0.63 6.17 15.67
CA GLU A 69 1.19 7.23 16.53
C GLU A 69 1.55 8.51 15.77
N THR A 70 1.99 8.41 14.51
CA THR A 70 2.40 9.58 13.72
C THR A 70 1.22 10.26 13.02
N SER A 71 0.20 9.50 12.61
CA SER A 71 -0.96 10.02 11.88
C SER A 71 -2.03 10.66 12.79
N SER A 72 -2.11 10.27 14.07
CA SER A 72 -3.25 10.65 14.93
C SER A 72 -3.05 11.89 15.80
N ARG A 73 -1.86 12.52 15.84
CA ARG A 73 -1.57 13.62 16.78
C ARG A 73 -2.45 14.87 16.59
N SER A 74 -3.05 15.03 15.41
CA SER A 74 -3.93 16.14 15.06
C SER A 74 -5.39 15.72 14.85
N VAL A 75 -5.82 14.58 15.41
CA VAL A 75 -7.22 14.16 15.33
C VAL A 75 -7.99 14.77 16.51
N LYS A 76 -8.74 15.84 16.24
CA LYS A 76 -9.69 16.41 17.21
C LYS A 76 -10.83 15.43 17.45
N ARG A 77 -10.83 14.74 18.61
CA ARG A 77 -11.93 13.86 19.01
C ARG A 77 -13.22 14.68 19.17
N GLY A 78 -14.27 14.30 18.45
CA GLY A 78 -15.57 14.98 18.43
C GLY A 78 -16.37 14.63 17.17
N ARG A 79 -17.68 14.91 17.16
CA ARG A 79 -18.51 14.81 15.94
C ARG A 79 -18.32 16.11 15.15
N TRP A 80 -17.48 16.07 14.14
CA TRP A 80 -17.30 17.16 13.21
C TRP A 80 -18.11 16.84 11.95
N THR A 81 -19.12 17.64 11.67
CA THR A 81 -19.84 17.58 10.41
C THR A 81 -19.24 18.67 9.53
N ALA A 82 -18.58 18.28 8.44
CA ALA A 82 -18.17 19.25 7.44
C ALA A 82 -19.45 19.73 6.74
N GLU A 83 -19.85 20.97 6.98
CA GLU A 83 -20.82 21.65 6.13
C GLU A 83 -20.10 22.02 4.83
N LEU A 84 -20.31 21.20 3.81
CA LEU A 84 -19.97 21.58 2.45
C LEU A 84 -20.97 22.66 2.01
N PRO A 85 -20.52 23.80 1.47
CA PRO A 85 -21.44 24.77 0.88
C PRO A 85 -22.26 24.05 -0.19
N ALA A 86 -23.57 24.32 -0.20
CA ALA A 86 -24.49 23.67 -1.13
C ALA A 86 -23.97 23.87 -2.57
N PRO A 87 -23.79 22.79 -3.35
CA PRO A 87 -23.35 22.91 -4.72
C PRO A 87 -24.42 23.70 -5.50
N ASN A 88 -23.98 24.64 -6.34
CA ASN A 88 -24.85 25.23 -7.34
C ASN A 88 -25.41 24.09 -8.21
N ALA A 89 -26.70 24.13 -8.52
CA ALA A 89 -27.48 23.02 -9.08
C ALA A 89 -27.05 22.48 -10.46
N GLU A 90 -25.88 22.88 -10.97
CA GLU A 90 -25.35 22.51 -12.29
C GLU A 90 -24.15 21.55 -12.23
N ASP A 91 -23.52 21.33 -11.08
CA ASP A 91 -22.34 20.44 -10.99
C ASP A 91 -22.73 18.98 -10.70
N LYS A 92 -22.85 18.18 -11.76
CA LYS A 92 -22.92 16.71 -11.67
C LYS A 92 -21.59 16.14 -11.20
N SER A 93 -21.57 15.52 -10.04
CA SER A 93 -20.42 14.76 -9.54
C SER A 93 -20.49 13.31 -10.02
N ASP A 94 -19.93 13.03 -11.18
CA ASP A 94 -19.73 11.65 -11.66
C ASP A 94 -18.47 11.07 -10.99
N GLY A 95 -18.65 10.02 -10.18
CA GLY A 95 -17.57 9.26 -9.57
C GLY A 95 -17.17 8.08 -10.45
N LEU A 96 -15.88 7.95 -10.75
CA LEU A 96 -15.33 6.84 -11.52
C LEU A 96 -14.53 5.89 -10.60
N VAL A 97 -14.76 4.59 -10.76
CA VAL A 97 -13.98 3.52 -10.13
C VAL A 97 -13.21 2.79 -11.24
N ILE A 98 -11.89 2.70 -11.13
CA ILE A 98 -11.06 1.90 -12.03
C ILE A 98 -10.42 0.78 -11.19
N PRO A 99 -10.87 -0.48 -11.32
CA PRO A 99 -10.23 -1.59 -10.64
C PRO A 99 -8.97 -2.02 -11.41
N LEU A 100 -7.81 -1.86 -10.78
CA LEU A 100 -6.56 -2.47 -11.24
C LEU A 100 -5.89 -3.14 -10.04
N GLY A 101 -5.37 -4.36 -10.26
CA GLY A 101 -4.72 -5.14 -9.21
C GLY A 101 -3.21 -4.87 -9.11
N PRO A 102 -2.61 -5.08 -7.92
CA PRO A 102 -1.22 -4.73 -7.63
C PRO A 102 -0.19 -5.53 -8.44
N LEU A 103 -0.60 -6.67 -9.01
CA LEU A 103 0.26 -7.58 -9.77
C LEU A 103 -0.15 -7.69 -11.25
N ALA A 104 -1.01 -6.79 -11.74
CA ALA A 104 -1.32 -6.76 -13.16
C ALA A 104 -0.05 -6.39 -13.95
N PRO A 105 0.31 -7.10 -15.02
CA PRO A 105 1.39 -6.68 -15.90
C PRO A 105 1.12 -5.26 -16.40
N GLY A 106 2.06 -4.34 -16.14
CA GLY A 106 1.91 -2.90 -16.40
C GLY A 106 1.48 -2.06 -15.19
N ASN A 107 1.26 -2.65 -14.01
CA ASN A 107 0.91 -1.88 -12.80
C ASN A 107 1.99 -0.85 -12.41
N ASP A 108 3.27 -1.19 -12.57
CA ASP A 108 4.39 -0.28 -12.33
C ASP A 108 4.39 0.92 -13.30
N ASP A 109 4.07 0.67 -14.57
CA ASP A 109 3.99 1.70 -15.60
C ASP A 109 2.79 2.61 -15.42
N ILE A 110 1.71 2.09 -14.82
CA ILE A 110 0.49 2.84 -14.47
C ILE A 110 0.68 3.60 -13.14
N GLY A 111 1.31 2.98 -12.15
CA GLY A 111 1.49 3.50 -10.80
C GLY A 111 2.38 4.73 -10.75
N ARG A 112 3.50 4.74 -11.50
CA ARG A 112 4.43 5.89 -11.53
C ARG A 112 3.75 7.22 -11.92
N PRO A 113 2.94 7.30 -12.99
CA PRO A 113 2.14 8.49 -13.30
C PRO A 113 1.18 8.90 -12.18
N PHE A 114 0.50 7.94 -11.54
CA PHE A 114 -0.41 8.25 -10.44
C PHE A 114 0.34 8.81 -9.23
N ASP A 115 1.48 8.21 -8.86
CA ASP A 115 2.31 8.72 -7.76
C ASP A 115 2.82 10.13 -8.05
N ALA A 116 3.24 10.41 -9.28
CA ALA A 116 3.65 11.75 -9.69
C ALA A 116 2.47 12.74 -9.65
N MET A 117 1.28 12.32 -10.09
CA MET A 117 0.05 13.12 -10.02
C MET A 117 -0.31 13.43 -8.57
N TRP A 118 -0.24 12.46 -7.67
CA TRP A 118 -0.52 12.65 -6.26
C TRP A 118 0.52 13.55 -5.58
N ALA A 119 1.81 13.38 -5.90
CA ALA A 119 2.86 14.25 -5.38
C ALA A 119 2.69 15.71 -5.81
N GLU A 120 2.28 15.94 -7.06
CA GLU A 120 1.96 17.28 -7.58
C GLU A 120 0.70 17.85 -6.93
N ALA A 121 -0.36 17.05 -6.79
CA ALA A 121 -1.60 17.44 -6.10
C ALA A 121 -1.35 17.81 -4.63
N GLU A 122 -0.48 17.05 -3.96
CA GLU A 122 -0.04 17.23 -2.58
C GLU A 122 0.80 18.51 -2.41
N THR A 123 1.73 18.75 -3.33
CA THR A 123 2.58 19.96 -3.31
C THR A 123 1.77 21.23 -3.57
N ASN A 124 0.79 21.14 -4.46
CA ASN A 124 -0.01 22.26 -4.93
C ASN A 124 -1.47 22.18 -4.44
N ARG A 125 -1.70 21.67 -3.22
CA ARG A 125 -3.03 21.45 -2.61
C ARG A 125 -4.02 22.61 -2.81
N ASN A 126 -3.58 23.83 -2.54
CA ASN A 126 -4.45 25.03 -2.65
C ASN A 126 -4.82 25.38 -4.10
N LYS A 127 -3.91 25.14 -5.05
CA LYS A 127 -4.13 25.41 -6.48
C LYS A 127 -5.14 24.44 -7.07
N TRP A 128 -5.03 23.18 -6.67
CA TRP A 128 -5.82 22.09 -7.22
C TRP A 128 -7.07 21.75 -6.40
N GLY A 129 -7.22 22.32 -5.21
CA GLY A 129 -8.30 21.97 -4.30
C GLY A 129 -8.17 20.56 -3.73
N PHE A 130 -6.96 19.99 -3.66
CA PHE A 130 -6.73 18.64 -3.14
C PHE A 130 -6.79 18.65 -1.61
N LEU A 131 -7.70 17.86 -1.04
CA LEU A 131 -7.89 17.73 0.41
C LEU A 131 -7.08 16.57 0.99
N GLY A 132 -6.88 15.52 0.18
CA GLY A 132 -6.06 14.36 0.52
C GLY A 132 -6.58 13.10 -0.13
N GLN A 133 -5.97 11.97 0.22
CA GLN A 133 -6.38 10.65 -0.25
C GLN A 133 -6.39 9.63 0.89
N SER A 134 -7.17 8.56 0.73
CA SER A 134 -7.07 7.37 1.56
C SER A 134 -5.76 6.63 1.30
N GLY A 135 -5.37 5.76 2.23
CA GLY A 135 -4.44 4.68 1.89
C GLY A 135 -5.04 3.76 0.82
N THR A 136 -4.18 2.94 0.21
CA THR A 136 -4.62 1.95 -0.78
C THR A 136 -5.56 0.94 -0.15
N LEU A 137 -6.83 0.96 -0.57
CA LEU A 137 -7.82 -0.04 -0.18
C LEU A 137 -7.66 -1.23 -1.11
N HIS A 138 -7.59 -2.42 -0.54
CA HIS A 138 -7.50 -3.67 -1.29
C HIS A 138 -8.75 -4.47 -1.04
N ASP A 139 -9.43 -4.84 -2.11
CA ASP A 139 -10.46 -5.86 -2.08
C ASP A 139 -9.91 -7.14 -2.71
N THR A 140 -10.01 -8.24 -1.98
CA THR A 140 -9.56 -9.58 -2.39
C THR A 140 -10.70 -10.58 -2.33
N THR A 141 -11.95 -10.15 -2.18
CA THR A 141 -13.08 -11.08 -2.01
C THR A 141 -13.46 -11.81 -3.29
N ASP A 142 -13.10 -11.25 -4.44
CA ASP A 142 -13.38 -11.87 -5.74
C ASP A 142 -12.30 -12.86 -6.16
N SER A 143 -12.74 -13.98 -6.74
CA SER A 143 -11.86 -15.00 -7.32
C SER A 143 -11.13 -14.53 -8.58
N GLU A 144 -11.52 -13.37 -9.13
CA GLU A 144 -11.01 -12.83 -10.40
C GLU A 144 -9.82 -11.89 -10.22
N GLY A 145 -9.45 -11.54 -8.99
CA GLY A 145 -8.24 -10.75 -8.74
C GLY A 145 -8.32 -9.90 -7.48
N VAL A 146 -7.33 -9.01 -7.36
CA VAL A 146 -7.29 -8.01 -6.30
C VAL A 146 -7.68 -6.68 -6.91
N THR A 147 -8.68 -6.02 -6.34
CA THR A 147 -9.07 -4.67 -6.73
C THR A 147 -8.39 -3.67 -5.80
N MET A 148 -7.60 -2.75 -6.36
CA MET A 148 -7.11 -1.61 -5.60
C MET A 148 -8.02 -0.40 -5.80
N THR A 149 -8.31 0.32 -4.74
CA THR A 149 -9.10 1.54 -4.78
C THR A 149 -8.42 2.63 -3.97
N TRP A 150 -8.35 3.82 -4.55
CA TRP A 150 -7.94 5.04 -3.88
C TRP A 150 -9.12 6.00 -3.83
N LEU A 151 -9.44 6.48 -2.63
CA LEU A 151 -10.41 7.54 -2.45
C LEU A 151 -9.66 8.85 -2.35
N SER A 152 -9.88 9.76 -3.31
CA SER A 152 -9.30 11.10 -3.28
C SER A 152 -10.39 12.12 -2.99
N TYR A 153 -10.06 13.11 -2.17
CA TYR A 153 -10.98 14.14 -1.73
C TYR A 153 -10.55 15.47 -2.34
N TRP A 154 -11.50 16.14 -2.98
CA TRP A 154 -11.28 17.40 -3.69
C TRP A 154 -12.33 18.41 -3.26
N LYS A 155 -11.93 19.68 -3.23
CA LYS A 155 -12.83 20.80 -2.95
C LYS A 155 -13.75 21.09 -4.15
N ASP A 156 -13.19 21.02 -5.35
CA ASP A 156 -13.87 21.38 -6.61
C ASP A 156 -13.53 20.36 -7.71
N LEU A 157 -14.52 19.94 -8.50
CA LEU A 157 -14.34 19.04 -9.66
C LEU A 157 -13.39 19.64 -10.72
N ASN A 158 -13.46 20.95 -10.92
CA ASN A 158 -12.55 21.69 -11.80
C ASN A 158 -11.08 21.57 -11.37
N GLY A 159 -10.81 21.37 -10.09
CA GLY A 159 -9.46 21.13 -9.56
C GLY A 159 -8.93 19.78 -9.97
N LEU A 160 -9.71 18.72 -9.73
CA LEU A 160 -9.42 17.34 -10.14
C LEU A 160 -9.18 17.27 -11.65
N GLN A 161 -10.10 17.80 -12.45
CA GLN A 161 -10.00 17.75 -13.90
C GLN A 161 -8.72 18.41 -14.42
N ARG A 162 -8.32 19.57 -13.87
CA ARG A 162 -7.08 20.26 -14.28
C ARG A 162 -5.82 19.50 -13.88
N VAL A 163 -5.81 18.82 -12.73
CA VAL A 163 -4.66 17.97 -12.32
C VAL A 163 -4.50 16.78 -13.26
N CYS A 164 -5.61 16.12 -13.62
CA CYS A 164 -5.56 14.98 -14.53
C CYS A 164 -5.02 15.36 -15.92
N TYR A 165 -5.19 16.61 -16.36
CA TYR A 165 -4.62 17.10 -17.61
C TYR A 165 -3.18 17.64 -17.50
N PHE A 166 -2.69 17.93 -16.29
CA PHE A 166 -1.38 18.53 -16.09
C PHE A 166 -0.21 17.55 -16.35
N GLY A 167 -0.45 16.24 -16.18
CA GLY A 167 0.62 15.24 -16.11
C GLY A 167 0.96 14.45 -17.39
N THR A 168 0.20 14.53 -18.50
CA THR A 168 0.47 13.62 -19.64
C THR A 168 0.00 14.14 -21.03
N PRO A 169 0.74 13.83 -22.12
CA PRO A 169 0.30 14.05 -23.50
C PRO A 169 -0.71 13.02 -24.04
N GLN A 170 -1.07 11.97 -23.28
CA GLN A 170 -1.91 10.87 -23.75
C GLN A 170 -3.06 10.61 -22.78
N ARG A 171 -4.25 10.51 -23.38
CA ARG A 171 -5.57 10.41 -22.77
C ARG A 171 -5.63 9.36 -21.65
N TRP A 172 -5.73 9.82 -20.42
CA TRP A 172 -6.38 9.04 -19.38
C TRP A 172 -7.87 8.98 -19.72
N TYR A 173 -8.36 7.79 -20.06
CA TYR A 173 -9.81 7.50 -20.12
C TYR A 173 -10.49 7.57 -18.73
N ALA A 174 -9.74 8.02 -17.71
CA ALA A 174 -10.16 8.12 -16.31
C ALA A 174 -10.85 9.44 -15.94
N CYS A 175 -10.87 10.43 -16.83
CA CYS A 175 -11.68 11.63 -16.64
C CYS A 175 -12.87 11.58 -17.59
N VAL A 176 -14.03 11.19 -17.06
CA VAL A 176 -15.30 11.26 -17.78
C VAL A 176 -15.63 12.72 -18.10
N ARG A 177 -16.31 12.87 -19.24
CA ARG A 177 -16.68 14.11 -19.92
C ARG A 177 -17.96 14.71 -19.34
#